data_AF-A0A968LBI3-F1
#
_entry.id   AF-A0A968LBI3-F1
#
_cell.length_a   1.000
_cell.length_b   1.000
_cell.length_c   1.000
_cell.angle_alpha   90.00
_cell.angle_beta   90.00
_cell.angle_gamma   90.00
#
_symmetry.space_group_name_H-M   'P 1'
#
loop_
_entity.id
_entity.type
_entity.pdbx_description
1 polymer ?
#
loop_
_entity_poly.entity_id
_entity_poly.type
_entity_poly.pdbx_seq_one_letter_code
_entity_poly.pdbx_strand_id
1 'polypeptide(L)' 'MSGKESDGLKGLVEAVILQAFDDLWSKTNRKQSIEFFTREGFALCLKASDMGAREQILLRRMVGKVMKSLGGVTARAA' A
#
# COMPACT_ATOMS: atom_id res chain seq x y z
N MET A 1 19.20 -24.22 -0.30
CA MET A 1 19.37 -23.39 -1.50
C MET A 1 18.84 -21.98 -1.21
N SER A 2 19.74 -21.00 -1.30
CA SER A 2 19.59 -19.54 -1.44
C SER A 2 18.33 -18.81 -0.91
N GLY A 3 18.37 -18.37 0.35
CA GLY A 3 17.44 -17.38 0.91
C GLY A 3 17.71 -15.93 0.46
N LYS A 4 18.05 -15.71 -0.82
CA LYS A 4 18.32 -14.38 -1.38
C LYS A 4 17.23 -13.88 -2.34
N GLU A 5 16.39 -14.77 -2.87
CA GLU A 5 15.35 -14.39 -3.84
C GLU A 5 14.13 -13.71 -3.17
N SER A 6 13.86 -13.99 -1.89
CA SER A 6 12.73 -13.40 -1.16
C SER A 6 12.93 -11.94 -0.80
N ASP A 7 14.17 -11.51 -0.57
CA ASP A 7 14.45 -10.17 -0.03
C ASP A 7 14.26 -9.09 -1.09
N GLY A 8 14.61 -9.40 -2.34
CA GLY A 8 14.36 -8.51 -3.47
C GLY A 8 12.86 -8.29 -3.74
N LEU A 9 12.04 -9.34 -3.57
CA LEU A 9 10.60 -9.23 -3.73
C LEU A 9 9.96 -8.38 -2.63
N LYS A 10 10.35 -8.61 -1.37
CA LYS A 10 9.87 -7.82 -0.22
C LYS A 10 10.18 -6.33 -0.39
N GLY A 11 11.44 -6.02 -0.72
CA GLY A 11 11.87 -4.63 -0.95
C GLY A 11 11.15 -3.99 -2.15
N LEU A 12 10.91 -4.73 -3.23
CA LEU A 12 10.14 -4.24 -4.37
C LEU A 12 8.69 -3.92 -3.98
N VAL A 13 8.06 -4.80 -3.20
CA VAL A 13 6.68 -4.62 -2.74
C VAL A 13 6.56 -3.37 -1.84
N GLU A 14 7.51 -3.16 -0.95
CA GLU A 14 7.58 -1.96 -0.11
C GLU A 14 7.80 -0.70 -0.94
N ALA A 15 8.69 -0.74 -1.93
CA ALA A 15 8.89 0.37 -2.86
C ALA A 15 7.62 0.72 -3.64
N VAL A 16 6.87 -0.29 -4.11
CA VAL A 16 5.56 -0.09 -4.79
C VAL A 16 4.55 0.59 -3.85
N ILE A 17 4.47 0.15 -2.60
CA ILE A 17 3.59 0.76 -1.59
C ILE A 17 3.98 2.23 -1.37
N LEU A 18 5.28 2.53 -1.21
CA LEU A 18 5.78 3.88 -0.98
C LEU A 18 5.55 4.79 -2.19
N GLN A 19 5.81 4.30 -3.40
CA GLN A 19 5.55 5.02 -4.64
C GLN A 19 4.07 5.36 -4.78
N ALA A 20 3.19 4.38 -4.56
CA ALA A 20 1.75 4.60 -4.60
C ALA A 20 1.31 5.64 -3.55
N PHE A 21 1.94 5.63 -2.37
CA PHE A 21 1.65 6.60 -1.30
C PHE A 21 2.04 8.02 -1.70
N ASP A 22 3.24 8.22 -2.27
CA ASP A 22 3.69 9.52 -2.77
C ASP A 22 2.78 10.04 -3.90
N ASP A 23 2.39 9.13 -4.80
CA ASP A 23 1.49 9.42 -5.92
C ASP A 23 0.08 9.85 -5.49
N LEU A 24 -0.31 9.71 -4.21
CA LEU A 24 -1.55 10.30 -3.70
C LEU A 24 -1.57 11.83 -3.82
N TRP A 25 -0.42 12.49 -3.81
CA TRP A 25 -0.33 13.94 -4.02
C TRP A 25 -0.16 14.32 -5.50
N SER A 26 0.19 13.37 -6.38
CA SER A 26 0.32 13.58 -7.82
C SER A 26 -1.02 13.95 -8.47
N LYS A 27 -1.02 14.91 -9.40
CA LYS A 27 -2.22 15.24 -10.19
C LYS A 27 -2.60 14.14 -11.17
N THR A 28 -1.61 13.42 -11.71
CA THR A 28 -1.78 12.42 -12.76
C THR A 28 -2.03 11.03 -12.18
N ASN A 29 -1.32 10.67 -11.12
CA ASN A 29 -1.30 9.29 -10.62
C ASN A 29 -2.23 9.04 -9.42
N ARG A 30 -2.73 10.10 -8.75
CA ARG A 30 -3.56 9.97 -7.53
C ARG A 30 -4.72 9.00 -7.68
N LYS A 31 -5.43 9.04 -8.80
CA LYS A 31 -6.58 8.14 -9.03
C LYS A 31 -6.14 6.67 -9.01
N GLN A 32 -5.04 6.35 -9.69
CA GLN A 32 -4.51 4.99 -9.77
C GLN A 32 -4.01 4.53 -8.39
N SER A 33 -3.38 5.41 -7.61
CA SER A 33 -2.96 5.11 -6.23
C SER A 33 -4.13 4.87 -5.29
N ILE A 34 -5.20 5.68 -5.37
CA ILE A 34 -6.43 5.43 -4.59
C ILE A 34 -7.02 4.06 -4.96
N GLU A 35 -7.07 3.72 -6.26
CA GLU A 35 -7.53 2.42 -6.70
C GLU A 35 -6.63 1.29 -6.19
N PHE A 36 -5.31 1.47 -6.18
CA PHE A 36 -4.38 0.50 -5.61
C PHE A 36 -4.67 0.22 -4.13
N PHE A 37 -4.75 1.28 -3.31
CA PHE A 37 -4.96 1.16 -1.85
C PHE A 37 -6.35 0.65 -1.45
N THR A 38 -7.33 0.73 -2.35
CA THR A 38 -8.70 0.26 -2.10
C THR A 38 -8.98 -1.15 -2.64
N ARG A 39 -8.07 -1.71 -3.44
CA ARG A 39 -8.20 -3.05 -4.05
C ARG A 39 -7.40 -4.11 -3.30
N GLU A 40 -7.67 -5.36 -3.65
CA GLU A 40 -6.98 -6.55 -3.13
C GLU A 40 -5.46 -6.53 -3.38
N GLY A 41 -5.00 -5.86 -4.44
CA GLY A 41 -3.58 -5.71 -4.74
C GLY A 41 -2.76 -5.14 -3.58
N PHE A 42 -3.28 -4.12 -2.88
CA PHE A 42 -2.62 -3.58 -1.69
C PHE A 42 -2.57 -4.60 -0.53
N ALA A 43 -3.61 -5.42 -0.37
CA ALA A 43 -3.61 -6.46 0.65
C ALA A 43 -2.60 -7.57 0.36
N LEU A 44 -2.40 -7.91 -0.91
CA LEU A 44 -1.35 -8.85 -1.34
C LEU A 44 0.04 -8.27 -1.10
N CYS A 45 0.26 -6.99 -1.45
CA CYS A 45 1.52 -6.30 -1.17
C CYS A 45 1.83 -6.29 0.34
N LEU A 46 0.87 -5.98 1.21
CA LEU A 46 1.11 -6.04 2.65
C LEU A 46 1.51 -7.44 3.14
N LYS A 47 0.89 -8.50 2.60
CA LYS A 47 1.24 -9.88 2.95
C LYS A 47 2.61 -10.32 2.41
N ALA A 48 3.06 -9.72 1.30
CA ALA A 48 4.33 -10.04 0.65
C ALA A 48 5.49 -9.14 1.12
N SER A 49 5.21 -8.04 1.82
CA SER A 49 6.21 -7.19 2.47
C SER A 49 6.83 -7.86 3.70
N ASP A 50 7.93 -7.31 4.22
CA ASP A 50 8.52 -7.79 5.48
C ASP A 50 7.84 -7.18 6.73
N MET A 51 6.75 -6.42 6.53
CA MET A 51 6.04 -5.74 7.61
C MET A 51 5.34 -6.73 8.55
N GLY A 52 5.54 -6.54 9.85
CA GLY A 52 4.78 -7.24 10.89
C GLY A 52 3.29 -6.83 10.90
N ALA A 53 2.44 -7.68 11.45
CA ALA A 53 0.98 -7.46 11.46
C ALA A 53 0.57 -6.09 12.04
N ARG A 54 1.26 -5.62 13.09
CA ARG A 54 1.02 -4.30 13.69
C ARG A 54 1.31 -3.16 12.72
N GLU A 55 2.41 -3.25 11.96
CA GLU A 55 2.82 -2.25 10.98
C GLU A 55 1.85 -2.22 9.81
N GLN A 56 1.40 -3.38 9.33
CA GLN A 56 0.38 -3.47 8.28
C GLN A 56 -0.93 -2.81 8.72
N ILE A 57 -1.39 -3.03 9.96
CA ILE A 57 -2.59 -2.38 10.50
C ILE A 57 -2.40 -0.86 10.58
N LEU A 58 -1.24 -0.40 11.05
CA LEU A 58 -0.92 1.02 11.16
C LEU A 58 -0.93 1.68 9.78
N LEU A 59 -0.27 1.07 8.80
CA LEU A 59 -0.20 1.58 7.43
C LEU A 59 -1.60 1.65 6.79
N ARG A 60 -2.42 0.59 6.90
CA ARG A 60 -3.81 0.61 6.41
C ARG A 60 -4.61 1.77 7.01
N ARG A 61 -4.47 2.00 8.32
CA ARG A 61 -5.14 3.10 9.02
C ARG A 61 -4.64 4.46 8.54
N MET A 62 -3.33 4.62 8.36
CA MET A 62 -2.74 5.87 7.87
C MET A 62 -3.21 6.20 6.46
N VAL A 63 -3.08 5.24 5.54
CA VAL A 63 -3.55 5.37 4.16
C VAL A 63 -5.05 5.69 4.12
N GLY A 64 -5.86 5.01 4.94
CA GLY A 64 -7.29 5.31 5.06
C GLY A 64 -7.59 6.75 5.49
N LYS A 65 -6.84 7.29 6.47
CA LYS A 65 -6.97 8.69 6.91
C LYS A 65 -6.56 9.67 5.81
N VAL A 66 -5.45 9.40 5.12
CA VAL A 66 -4.97 10.25 4.02
C VAL A 66 -5.99 10.27 2.90
N MET A 67 -6.46 9.12 2.42
CA MET A 67 -7.47 9.05 1.36
C MET A 67 -8.75 9.79 1.74
N LYS A 68 -9.22 9.65 2.99
CA LYS A 68 -10.40 10.40 3.48
C LYS A 68 -10.17 11.91 3.45
N SER A 69 -8.98 12.37 3.82
CA SER A 69 -8.63 13.81 3.78
C SER A 69 -8.52 14.36 2.35
N LEU A 70 -8.15 13.50 1.38
CA LEU A 70 -8.05 13.84 -0.04
C LEU A 70 -9.40 13.76 -0.77
N GLY A 71 -10.50 13.49 -0.08
CA GLY A 71 -11.84 13.30 -0.67
C GLY A 71 -12.06 11.94 -1.33
N GLY A 72 -11.15 10.99 -1.13
CA GLY A 72 -11.29 9.60 -1.58
C GLY A 72 -12.27 8.80 -0.72
N VAL A 73 -13.21 8.11 -1.37
CA VAL A 73 -14.21 7.25 -0.72
C VAL A 73 -13.49 6.14 0.04
N THR A 74 -13.77 6.01 1.34
CA THR A 74 -13.20 4.96 2.20
C THR A 74 -13.55 3.57 1.68
N ALA A 75 -12.55 2.69 1.57
CA ALA A 75 -12.75 1.26 1.38
C ALA A 75 -13.72 0.74 2.47
N ARG A 76 -14.85 0.18 2.07
CA ARG A 76 -15.73 -0.56 2.98
C ARG A 76 -14.97 -1.77 3.48
N ALA A 77 -14.86 -1.90 4.80
CA ALA A 77 -14.54 -3.17 5.43
C ALA A 77 -15.67 -4.14 5.08
N ALA A 78 -15.35 -5.17 4.29
CA ALA A 78 -16.15 -6.39 4.22
C ALA A 78 -15.76 -7.29 5.39
#